data_AF-A0A831WQ29-F1
#
_entry.id   AF-A0A831WQ29-F1
#
_cell.length_a   1.000
_cell.length_b   1.000
_cell.length_c   1.000
_cell.angle_alpha   90.00
_cell.angle_beta   90.00
_cell.angle_gamma   90.00
#
_symmetry.space_group_name_H-M   'P 1'
#
loop_
_entity.id
_entity.type
_entity.pdbx_description
1 polymer ?
#
loop_
_entity_poly.entity_id
_entity_poly.type
_entity_poly.pdbx_seq_one_letter_code
_entity_poly.pdbx_strand_id
1 'polypeptide(L)'
;MEFKLKTLTPIWTGGVEGKCDRLHETGIIGSLRWWYEALVRGLGGYACDPTSDERCQLNQEKFHKAIKRGKTVQEALDEQICPACQLFGCAGWGRKIKIIMNHPEIQNIDIGFKGEFTIKFKELKKLTDEEKWLLNETLYIIDRYGTIGAKSTLKPSKKPYYNDYGIVKIISEKSDIVELETTINKEDLKKRLLEQREKFEKQGRTMPSEWPDLRYFIFAPDNGLDPNEYKQLQRLEPEFLRGEKGKANKFASFKIKKRFWGYTKANDSMFKKVCGKLEKKLKLICAEEVIENEL
;
A
#
# COMPACT_ATOMS: atom_id res chain seq x y z
N MET A 1 19.08 3.25 -0.40
CA MET A 1 18.57 1.92 -0.77
C MET A 1 18.14 1.97 -2.22
N GLU A 2 18.45 0.97 -3.04
CA GLU A 2 18.17 0.98 -4.48
C GLU A 2 17.64 -0.37 -4.95
N PHE A 3 16.54 -0.36 -5.72
CA PHE A 3 15.86 -1.59 -6.14
C PHE A 3 15.51 -1.53 -7.61
N LYS A 4 15.78 -2.62 -8.32
CA LYS A 4 15.44 -2.81 -9.71
C LYS A 4 14.13 -3.58 -9.83
N LEU A 5 13.21 -3.06 -10.62
CA LEU A 5 11.90 -3.64 -10.88
C LEU A 5 11.72 -3.89 -12.37
N LYS A 6 10.92 -4.90 -12.68
CA LYS A 6 10.47 -5.25 -14.02
C LYS A 6 8.95 -5.24 -14.07
N THR A 7 8.37 -4.55 -15.04
CA THR A 7 6.93 -4.57 -15.26
C THR A 7 6.48 -5.92 -15.86
N LEU A 8 5.50 -6.57 -15.27
CA LEU A 8 4.76 -7.68 -15.88
C LEU A 8 3.53 -7.18 -16.64
N THR A 9 2.97 -6.06 -16.21
CA THR A 9 1.99 -5.25 -16.94
C THR A 9 2.40 -3.79 -16.89
N PRO A 10 2.02 -2.94 -17.87
CA PRO A 10 2.44 -1.55 -17.88
C PRO A 10 2.09 -0.83 -16.57
N ILE A 11 2.92 0.09 -16.13
CA ILE A 11 2.57 0.98 -15.01
C ILE A 11 2.00 2.26 -15.59
N TRP A 12 0.85 2.68 -15.07
CA TRP A 12 0.26 3.97 -15.41
C TRP A 12 0.31 4.90 -14.19
N THR A 13 0.93 6.06 -14.34
CA THR A 13 0.97 7.11 -13.33
C THR A 13 0.46 8.41 -13.92
N GLY A 14 -0.51 9.05 -13.27
CA GLY A 14 -1.06 10.31 -13.74
C GLY A 14 -0.19 11.50 -13.30
N GLY A 15 0.25 12.29 -14.26
CA GLY A 15 0.85 13.61 -14.04
C GLY A 15 -0.21 14.70 -13.81
N VAL A 16 0.23 15.96 -13.78
CA VAL A 16 -0.63 17.13 -13.52
C VAL A 16 -1.81 17.22 -14.49
N GLU A 17 -1.60 16.88 -15.77
CA GLU A 17 -2.67 16.85 -16.78
C GLU A 17 -3.49 15.55 -16.80
N GLY A 18 -3.28 14.65 -15.84
CA GLY A 18 -3.90 13.32 -15.83
C GLY A 18 -3.39 12.39 -16.94
N LYS A 19 -2.21 12.67 -17.50
CA LYS A 19 -1.54 11.88 -18.54
C LYS A 19 -0.32 11.15 -17.98
N CYS A 20 0.09 10.05 -18.61
CA CYS A 20 1.26 9.24 -18.22
C CYS A 20 2.44 9.48 -19.16
N ASP A 21 2.88 10.74 -19.28
CA ASP A 21 4.03 11.16 -20.11
C ASP A 21 5.37 10.62 -19.60
N ARG A 22 5.46 10.34 -18.31
CA ARG A 22 6.57 9.63 -17.67
C ARG A 22 6.08 8.79 -16.49
N LEU A 23 6.97 8.02 -15.88
CA LEU A 23 6.69 7.38 -14.60
C LEU A 23 6.82 8.46 -13.52
N HIS A 24 5.69 8.94 -13.00
CA HIS A 24 5.67 10.00 -12.00
C HIS A 24 6.01 9.44 -10.62
N GLU A 25 7.02 10.01 -9.96
CA GLU A 25 7.44 9.59 -8.61
C GLU A 25 6.27 9.66 -7.63
N THR A 26 5.42 10.69 -7.75
CA THR A 26 4.25 10.90 -6.90
C THR A 26 3.26 9.74 -6.97
N GLY A 27 3.05 9.16 -8.16
CA GLY A 27 2.19 7.99 -8.34
C GLY A 27 2.75 6.74 -7.67
N ILE A 28 4.07 6.53 -7.78
CA ILE A 28 4.76 5.40 -7.14
C ILE A 28 4.78 5.56 -5.62
N ILE A 29 5.09 6.77 -5.12
CA ILE A 29 5.01 7.10 -3.68
C ILE A 29 3.60 6.84 -3.15
N GLY A 30 2.57 7.23 -3.90
CA GLY A 30 1.18 7.00 -3.52
C GLY A 30 0.86 5.51 -3.36
N SER A 31 1.30 4.67 -4.30
CA SER A 31 1.11 3.21 -4.20
C SER A 31 1.89 2.59 -3.04
N LEU A 32 3.15 2.99 -2.84
CA LEU A 32 3.96 2.51 -1.71
C LEU A 32 3.30 2.89 -0.38
N ARG A 33 2.88 4.14 -0.24
CA ARG A 33 2.17 4.61 0.94
C ARG A 33 0.88 3.83 1.18
N TRP A 34 0.11 3.55 0.15
CA TRP A 34 -1.15 2.81 0.28
C TRP A 34 -0.96 1.39 0.81
N TRP A 35 0.03 0.66 0.27
CA TRP A 35 0.37 -0.68 0.77
C TRP A 35 1.00 -0.63 2.16
N TYR A 36 1.85 0.35 2.44
CA TYR A 36 2.46 0.56 3.75
C TYR A 36 1.39 0.84 4.82
N GLU A 37 0.40 1.70 4.52
CA GLU A 37 -0.73 1.97 5.41
C GLU A 37 -1.57 0.70 5.63
N ALA A 38 -1.80 -0.11 4.59
CA ALA A 38 -2.51 -1.39 4.73
C ALA A 38 -1.77 -2.35 5.66
N LEU A 39 -0.45 -2.46 5.52
CA LEU A 39 0.41 -3.28 6.36
C LEU A 39 0.41 -2.79 7.82
N VAL A 40 0.55 -1.48 8.06
CA VAL A 40 0.50 -0.89 9.41
C VAL A 40 -0.81 -1.26 10.12
N ARG A 41 -1.96 -1.12 9.43
CA ARG A 41 -3.27 -1.51 9.99
C ARG A 41 -3.36 -3.02 10.21
N GLY A 42 -2.80 -3.81 9.29
CA GLY A 42 -2.78 -5.26 9.38
C GLY A 42 -1.98 -5.82 10.55
N LEU A 43 -0.90 -5.12 10.93
CA LEU A 43 -0.10 -5.44 12.12
C LEU A 43 -0.68 -4.86 13.41
N GLY A 44 -1.87 -4.26 13.36
CA GLY A 44 -2.59 -3.74 14.52
C GLY A 44 -2.31 -2.27 14.85
N GLY A 45 -1.45 -1.59 14.09
CA GLY A 45 -1.14 -0.17 14.25
C GLY A 45 -2.20 0.77 13.69
N TYR A 46 -2.12 2.05 14.06
CA TYR A 46 -3.01 3.07 13.51
C TYR A 46 -2.38 3.72 12.27
N ALA A 47 -3.13 3.74 11.16
CA ALA A 47 -2.85 4.61 10.00
C ALA A 47 -4.10 5.42 9.63
N CYS A 48 -3.97 6.75 9.58
CA CYS A 48 -5.06 7.66 9.28
C CYS A 48 -5.63 7.47 7.88
N ASP A 49 -6.83 7.99 7.65
CA ASP A 49 -7.34 8.29 6.31
C ASP A 49 -6.62 9.55 5.80
N PRO A 50 -5.81 9.48 4.72
CA PRO A 50 -5.09 10.64 4.20
C PRO A 50 -5.98 11.66 3.48
N THR A 51 -7.24 11.33 3.21
CA THR A 51 -8.22 12.14 2.46
C THR A 51 -9.29 12.78 3.34
N SER A 52 -9.42 12.36 4.60
CA SER A 52 -10.38 12.96 5.54
C SER A 52 -9.84 14.24 6.16
N ASP A 53 -10.74 14.98 6.83
CA ASP A 53 -10.37 16.14 7.64
C ASP A 53 -9.64 15.74 8.94
N GLU A 54 -9.81 14.49 9.37
CA GLU A 54 -9.12 13.89 10.52
C GLU A 54 -7.74 13.32 10.19
N ARG A 55 -7.22 13.58 8.99
CA ARG A 55 -5.88 13.17 8.58
C ARG A 55 -4.82 13.69 9.55
N CYS A 56 -3.73 12.93 9.70
CA CYS A 56 -2.63 13.32 10.57
C CYS A 56 -2.04 14.68 10.16
N GLN A 57 -1.85 15.53 11.16
CA GLN A 57 -1.11 16.80 11.07
C GLN A 57 -0.25 16.92 12.32
N LEU A 58 1.04 17.20 12.14
CA LEU A 58 1.94 17.43 13.27
C LEU A 58 1.78 18.87 13.75
N ASN A 59 1.32 19.03 15.00
CA ASN A 59 1.31 20.34 15.64
C ASN A 59 2.71 20.63 16.19
N GLN A 60 3.37 21.63 15.60
CA GLN A 60 4.76 21.99 15.93
C GLN A 60 4.93 22.43 17.39
N GLU A 61 3.96 23.15 17.97
CA GLU A 61 4.03 23.59 19.36
C GLU A 61 3.93 22.40 20.33
N LYS A 62 2.97 21.50 20.12
CA LYS A 62 2.82 20.27 20.90
C LYS A 62 4.06 19.40 20.80
N PHE A 63 4.61 19.26 19.59
CA PHE A 63 5.84 18.52 19.33
C PHE A 63 7.02 19.10 20.12
N HIS A 64 7.33 20.39 19.98
CA HIS A 64 8.42 21.02 20.71
C HIS A 64 8.23 20.97 22.23
N LYS A 65 6.99 21.08 22.73
CA LYS A 65 6.68 20.95 24.15
C LYS A 65 6.94 19.53 24.67
N ALA A 66 6.65 18.49 23.88
CA ALA A 66 6.95 17.11 24.21
C ALA A 66 8.46 16.87 24.31
N ILE A 67 9.24 17.38 23.36
CA ILE A 67 10.71 17.30 23.38
C ILE A 67 11.27 18.03 24.61
N LYS A 68 10.79 19.26 24.91
CA LYS A 68 11.22 20.01 26.11
C LYS A 68 10.91 19.28 27.42
N ARG A 69 9.92 18.39 27.44
CA ARG A 69 9.57 17.55 28.59
C ARG A 69 10.37 16.25 28.67
N GLY A 70 11.37 16.07 27.80
CA GLY A 70 12.27 14.92 27.82
C GLY A 70 11.82 13.75 26.95
N LYS A 71 10.72 13.85 26.18
CA LYS A 71 10.36 12.80 25.22
C LYS A 71 11.34 12.76 24.07
N THR A 72 11.62 11.56 23.59
CA THR A 72 12.32 11.35 22.34
C THR A 72 11.51 11.88 21.15
N VAL A 73 12.19 12.11 20.02
CA VAL A 73 11.52 12.47 18.77
C VAL A 73 10.46 11.44 18.39
N GLN A 74 10.78 10.15 18.50
CA GLN A 74 9.88 9.07 18.11
C GLN A 74 8.61 9.07 18.98
N GLU A 75 8.74 9.16 20.31
CA GLU A 75 7.59 9.21 21.21
C GLU A 75 6.69 10.42 20.93
N ALA A 76 7.28 11.58 20.64
CA ALA A 76 6.53 12.80 20.32
C ALA A 76 5.80 12.72 18.96
N LEU A 77 6.33 11.94 18.01
CA LEU A 77 5.69 11.67 16.72
C LEU A 77 4.55 10.65 16.88
N ASP A 78 4.77 9.56 17.63
CA ASP A 78 3.79 8.49 17.87
C ASP A 78 2.54 8.97 18.62
N GLU A 79 2.59 10.15 19.23
CA GLU A 79 1.44 10.79 19.87
C GLU A 79 0.58 11.60 18.90
N GLN A 80 1.06 11.89 17.69
CA GLN A 80 0.41 12.86 16.80
C GLN A 80 0.19 12.37 15.38
N ILE A 81 1.16 11.65 14.81
CA ILE A 81 1.12 11.21 13.41
C ILE A 81 1.42 9.72 13.25
N CYS A 82 0.69 9.05 12.35
CA CYS A 82 0.83 7.61 12.11
C CYS A 82 2.17 7.25 11.46
N PRO A 83 2.63 5.99 11.54
CA PRO A 83 3.89 5.54 10.93
C PRO A 83 4.02 5.91 9.43
N ALA A 84 2.93 5.78 8.67
CA ALA A 84 2.91 6.18 7.26
C ALA A 84 3.18 7.68 7.06
N CYS A 85 2.58 8.55 7.89
CA CYS A 85 2.83 9.98 7.84
C CYS A 85 4.22 10.36 8.36
N GLN A 86 4.80 9.58 9.26
CA GLN A 86 6.19 9.77 9.69
C GLN A 86 7.15 9.51 8.52
N LEU A 87 6.98 8.42 7.77
CA LEU A 87 7.84 8.05 6.64
C LEU A 87 7.61 8.92 5.40
N PHE A 88 6.36 9.02 4.94
CA PHE A 88 5.98 9.67 3.67
C PHE A 88 5.64 11.17 3.81
N GLY A 89 5.50 11.67 5.05
CA GLY A 89 5.17 13.06 5.34
C GLY A 89 3.67 13.36 5.43
N CYS A 90 3.37 14.46 6.10
CA CYS A 90 2.03 15.04 6.24
C CYS A 90 2.12 16.55 6.53
N ALA A 91 0.98 17.22 6.74
CA ALA A 91 1.00 18.62 7.13
C ALA A 91 1.78 18.82 8.45
N GLY A 92 2.73 19.75 8.43
CA GLY A 92 3.61 19.99 9.58
C GLY A 92 4.75 18.99 9.76
N TRP A 93 4.89 17.94 8.93
CA TRP A 93 6.03 17.01 9.01
C TRP A 93 6.54 16.61 7.61
N GLY A 94 7.80 16.94 7.32
CA GLY A 94 8.43 16.54 6.07
C GLY A 94 8.79 15.05 6.05
N ARG A 95 8.61 14.41 4.90
CA ARG A 95 8.99 13.01 4.63
C ARG A 95 10.42 12.65 5.08
N LYS A 96 10.65 11.40 5.43
CA LYS A 96 11.99 10.86 5.75
C LYS A 96 12.71 10.30 4.52
N ILE A 97 11.98 9.91 3.47
CA ILE A 97 12.56 9.38 2.23
C ILE A 97 12.20 10.24 1.02
N LYS A 98 13.12 10.37 0.07
CA LYS A 98 12.86 10.84 -1.29
C LYS A 98 13.04 9.68 -2.24
N ILE A 99 12.05 9.44 -3.11
CA ILE A 99 12.20 8.51 -4.23
C ILE A 99 12.88 9.24 -5.38
N ILE A 100 13.89 8.59 -5.96
CA ILE A 100 14.50 8.95 -7.23
C ILE A 100 14.29 7.77 -8.15
N MET A 101 13.76 8.00 -9.35
CA MET A 101 13.53 6.94 -10.33
C MET A 101 14.37 7.18 -11.56
N ASN A 102 14.99 6.11 -12.04
CA ASN A 102 15.63 6.08 -13.35
C ASN A 102 14.84 5.11 -14.22
N HIS A 103 14.26 5.63 -15.30
CA HIS A 103 13.50 4.85 -16.26
C HIS A 103 13.80 5.37 -17.68
N PRO A 104 13.77 4.49 -18.70
CA PRO A 104 13.77 4.95 -20.09
C PRO A 104 12.52 5.79 -20.40
N GLU A 105 12.54 6.49 -21.54
CA GLU A 105 11.37 7.26 -21.98
C GLU A 105 10.14 6.37 -22.19
N ILE A 106 8.96 6.91 -21.91
CA ILE A 106 7.70 6.21 -22.15
C ILE A 106 7.43 6.19 -23.65
N GLN A 107 7.33 4.98 -24.21
CA GLN A 107 7.10 4.77 -25.64
C GLN A 107 5.69 5.16 -26.09
N ASN A 108 4.68 5.04 -25.21
CA ASN A 108 3.30 5.39 -25.52
C ASN A 108 2.51 5.81 -24.26
N ILE A 109 2.06 7.07 -24.25
CA ILE A 109 1.36 7.72 -23.13
C ILE A 109 0.03 7.04 -22.75
N ASP A 110 -0.63 6.40 -23.71
CA ASP A 110 -1.91 5.71 -23.52
C ASP A 110 -1.73 4.32 -22.92
N ILE A 111 -0.55 3.72 -23.08
CA ILE A 111 -0.20 2.39 -22.58
C ILE A 111 0.53 2.47 -21.24
N GLY A 112 1.25 3.56 -20.96
CA GLY A 112 2.09 3.71 -19.78
C GLY A 112 3.46 3.03 -19.94
N PHE A 113 4.20 2.95 -18.83
CA PHE A 113 5.58 2.47 -18.82
C PHE A 113 5.66 0.94 -18.85
N LYS A 114 6.47 0.38 -19.75
CA LYS A 114 6.86 -1.04 -19.75
C LYS A 114 8.37 -1.14 -19.80
N GLY A 115 8.94 -2.02 -18.99
CA GLY A 115 10.36 -2.33 -19.00
C GLY A 115 10.92 -2.55 -17.61
N GLU A 116 12.23 -2.36 -17.51
CA GLU A 116 12.96 -2.37 -16.25
C GLU A 116 13.26 -0.94 -15.84
N PHE A 117 13.16 -0.67 -14.55
CA PHE A 117 13.44 0.64 -13.98
C PHE A 117 13.94 0.49 -12.54
N THR A 118 14.57 1.53 -12.04
CA THR A 118 15.16 1.52 -10.70
C THR A 118 14.49 2.55 -9.81
N ILE A 119 14.16 2.16 -8.59
CA ILE A 119 13.70 3.03 -7.51
C ILE A 119 14.82 3.15 -6.49
N LYS A 120 15.29 4.37 -6.24
CA LYS A 120 16.24 4.68 -5.17
C LYS A 120 15.54 5.46 -4.06
N PHE A 121 15.53 4.90 -2.86
CA PHE A 121 15.17 5.63 -1.65
C PHE A 121 16.41 6.37 -1.14
N LYS A 122 16.38 7.70 -1.31
CA LYS A 122 17.33 8.61 -0.66
C LYS A 122 16.79 8.98 0.71
N GLU A 123 17.52 8.58 1.75
CA GLU A 123 17.22 8.97 3.12
C GLU A 123 17.45 10.48 3.30
N LEU A 124 16.44 11.17 3.84
CA LEU A 124 16.48 12.59 4.22
C LEU A 124 16.54 12.78 5.73
N LYS A 125 16.04 11.80 6.49
CA LYS A 125 16.12 11.71 7.95
C LYS A 125 16.31 10.26 8.33
N LYS A 126 16.97 10.02 9.46
CA LYS A 126 17.21 8.67 9.99
C LYS A 126 15.94 7.83 10.01
N LEU A 127 15.99 6.68 9.35
CA LEU A 127 14.94 5.67 9.43
C LEU A 127 15.10 4.84 10.69
N THR A 128 13.98 4.53 11.33
CA THR A 128 13.96 3.55 12.42
C THR A 128 13.94 2.13 11.88
N ASP A 129 14.22 1.17 12.74
CA ASP A 129 14.19 -0.25 12.41
C ASP A 129 12.79 -0.73 12.01
N GLU A 130 11.74 -0.15 12.62
CA GLU A 130 10.34 -0.35 12.25
C GLU A 130 10.06 0.17 10.84
N GLU A 131 10.56 1.36 10.51
CA GLU A 131 10.33 1.98 9.21
C GLU A 131 10.99 1.17 8.09
N LYS A 132 12.20 0.67 8.33
CA LYS A 132 12.90 -0.22 7.40
C LYS A 132 12.16 -1.54 7.22
N TRP A 133 11.77 -2.19 8.32
CA TRP A 133 11.00 -3.44 8.28
C TRP A 133 9.72 -3.26 7.48
N LEU A 134 8.91 -2.25 7.82
CA LEU A 134 7.64 -2.00 7.14
C LEU A 134 7.82 -1.66 5.66
N LEU A 135 8.89 -0.94 5.30
CA LEU A 135 9.19 -0.63 3.91
C LEU A 135 9.62 -1.89 3.14
N ASN A 136 10.43 -2.76 3.75
CA ASN A 136 10.82 -4.04 3.16
C ASN A 136 9.61 -4.94 2.89
N GLU A 137 8.76 -5.13 3.90
CA GLU A 137 7.57 -5.98 3.75
C GLU A 137 6.53 -5.37 2.80
N THR A 138 6.45 -4.04 2.72
CA THR A 138 5.64 -3.36 1.69
C THR A 138 6.11 -3.73 0.29
N LEU A 139 7.42 -3.75 0.05
CA LEU A 139 7.99 -4.15 -1.25
C LEU A 139 7.73 -5.63 -1.52
N TYR A 140 7.87 -6.49 -0.52
CA TYR A 140 7.54 -7.92 -0.61
C TYR A 140 6.08 -8.15 -1.03
N ILE A 141 5.14 -7.50 -0.34
CA ILE A 141 3.71 -7.60 -0.65
C ILE A 141 3.43 -7.12 -2.08
N ILE A 142 4.01 -6.00 -2.51
CA ILE A 142 3.85 -5.48 -3.88
C ILE A 142 4.37 -6.48 -4.92
N ASP A 143 5.57 -7.02 -4.70
CA ASP A 143 6.21 -7.99 -5.61
C ASP A 143 5.36 -9.25 -5.78
N ARG A 144 4.88 -9.81 -4.68
CA ARG A 144 4.23 -11.13 -4.64
C ARG A 144 2.73 -11.04 -4.94
N TYR A 145 2.05 -10.06 -4.37
CA TYR A 145 0.59 -10.05 -4.25
C TYR A 145 -0.05 -8.79 -4.84
N GLY A 146 0.62 -7.64 -4.72
CA GLY A 146 0.05 -6.34 -4.99
C GLY A 146 0.28 -5.81 -6.40
N THR A 147 0.11 -4.49 -6.52
CA THR A 147 0.39 -3.71 -7.74
C THR A 147 0.78 -2.27 -7.38
N ILE A 148 1.43 -1.58 -8.31
CA ILE A 148 1.77 -0.14 -8.20
C ILE A 148 1.24 0.66 -9.38
N GLY A 149 1.10 1.97 -9.18
CA GLY A 149 0.47 2.87 -10.14
C GLY A 149 -1.06 2.86 -10.06
N ALA A 150 -1.67 3.70 -10.88
CA ALA A 150 -3.11 3.80 -11.00
C ALA A 150 -3.66 2.82 -12.05
N LYS A 151 -4.99 2.74 -12.15
CA LYS A 151 -5.72 1.87 -13.08
C LYS A 151 -5.54 0.35 -12.87
N SER A 152 -4.88 -0.08 -11.80
CA SER A 152 -4.70 -1.50 -11.46
C SER A 152 -6.00 -2.23 -11.10
N THR A 153 -7.00 -1.52 -10.58
CA THR A 153 -8.32 -2.08 -10.23
C THR A 153 -9.37 -1.88 -11.32
N LEU A 154 -8.93 -1.58 -12.55
CA LEU A 154 -9.83 -1.59 -13.70
C LEU A 154 -10.41 -2.99 -13.90
N LYS A 155 -11.69 -3.02 -14.28
CA LYS A 155 -12.38 -4.27 -14.51
C LYS A 155 -11.73 -5.04 -15.68
N PRO A 156 -11.46 -6.36 -15.55
CA PRO A 156 -11.02 -7.15 -16.69
C PRO A 156 -12.09 -7.12 -17.79
N SER A 157 -11.71 -6.73 -19.01
CA SER A 157 -12.63 -6.60 -20.14
C SER A 157 -11.91 -6.66 -21.47
N LYS A 158 -12.50 -7.31 -22.48
CA LYS A 158 -11.93 -7.35 -23.85
C LYS A 158 -11.82 -5.97 -24.52
N LYS A 159 -12.43 -4.91 -23.97
CA LYS A 159 -12.36 -3.57 -24.54
C LYS A 159 -10.96 -2.95 -24.38
N PRO A 160 -10.49 -2.16 -25.36
CA PRO A 160 -9.10 -1.70 -25.43
C PRO A 160 -8.68 -0.74 -24.30
N TYR A 161 -9.64 -0.04 -23.69
CA TYR A 161 -9.39 0.91 -22.61
C TYR A 161 -9.30 0.27 -21.20
N TYR A 162 -9.59 -1.02 -21.07
CA TYR A 162 -9.46 -1.78 -19.82
C TYR A 162 -8.23 -2.68 -19.85
N ASN A 163 -7.03 -2.10 -20.01
CA ASN A 163 -5.80 -2.88 -19.96
C ASN A 163 -5.42 -3.27 -18.52
N ASP A 164 -4.54 -4.27 -18.42
CA ASP A 164 -3.94 -4.66 -17.16
C ASP A 164 -2.81 -3.68 -16.82
N TYR A 165 -2.74 -3.23 -15.56
CA TYR A 165 -1.73 -2.27 -15.11
C TYR A 165 -1.13 -2.63 -13.75
N GLY A 166 0.13 -2.29 -13.56
CA GLY A 166 0.76 -2.16 -12.26
C GLY A 166 1.33 -3.43 -11.64
N ILE A 167 1.30 -4.56 -12.33
CA ILE A 167 1.97 -5.78 -11.85
C ILE A 167 3.46 -5.63 -12.12
N VAL A 168 4.27 -5.77 -11.07
CA VAL A 168 5.73 -5.69 -11.14
C VAL A 168 6.37 -6.88 -10.46
N LYS A 169 7.64 -7.11 -10.82
CA LYS A 169 8.54 -8.05 -10.17
C LYS A 169 9.78 -7.29 -9.70
N ILE A 170 10.20 -7.48 -8.46
CA ILE A 170 11.49 -7.01 -7.96
C ILE A 170 12.54 -8.02 -8.44
N ILE A 171 13.56 -7.52 -9.13
CA ILE A 171 14.64 -8.31 -9.73
C ILE A 171 16.01 -7.97 -9.16
N SER A 172 16.06 -7.11 -8.13
CA SER A 172 17.27 -6.84 -7.36
C SER A 172 17.76 -8.06 -6.60
N GLU A 173 19.08 -8.13 -6.42
CA GLU A 173 19.71 -9.16 -5.58
C GLU A 173 19.61 -8.78 -4.10
N LYS A 174 19.74 -9.75 -3.19
CA LYS A 174 19.68 -9.48 -1.74
C LYS A 174 20.71 -8.44 -1.28
N SER A 175 21.87 -8.40 -1.93
CA SER A 175 22.93 -7.40 -1.69
C SER A 175 22.45 -5.96 -1.89
N ASP A 176 21.50 -5.72 -2.80
CA ASP A 176 20.93 -4.39 -3.05
C ASP A 176 19.97 -3.92 -1.93
N ILE A 177 19.52 -4.86 -1.09
CA ILE A 177 18.47 -4.68 -0.06
C ILE A 177 19.06 -4.59 1.35
N VAL A 178 20.37 -4.83 1.53
CA VAL A 178 21.07 -4.83 2.83
C VAL A 178 20.81 -3.56 3.66
N GLU A 179 20.58 -2.42 3.01
CA GLU A 179 20.28 -1.16 3.70
C GLU A 179 18.91 -1.12 4.41
N LEU A 180 18.01 -2.07 4.12
CA LEU A 180 16.76 -2.32 4.85
C LEU A 180 16.90 -3.34 5.98
N GLU A 181 18.10 -3.86 6.25
CA GLU A 181 18.32 -4.70 7.42
C GLU A 181 17.93 -3.97 8.71
N THR A 182 17.30 -4.74 9.58
CA THR A 182 16.65 -4.29 10.79
C THR A 182 16.86 -5.32 11.88
N THR A 183 16.98 -4.85 13.12
CA THR A 183 17.17 -5.72 14.28
C THR A 183 15.85 -6.04 14.99
N ILE A 184 14.76 -5.37 14.63
CA ILE A 184 13.44 -5.61 15.20
C ILE A 184 12.80 -6.86 14.58
N ASN A 185 12.18 -7.69 15.40
CA ASN A 185 11.35 -8.80 14.92
C ASN A 185 9.87 -8.38 14.80
N LYS A 186 9.07 -9.20 14.12
CA LYS A 186 7.64 -8.96 13.87
C LYS A 186 6.82 -8.74 15.14
N GLU A 187 7.07 -9.50 16.20
CA GLU A 187 6.27 -9.43 17.43
C GLU A 187 6.56 -8.14 18.22
N ASP A 188 7.82 -7.75 18.32
CA ASP A 188 8.20 -6.45 18.90
C ASP A 188 7.62 -5.29 18.08
N LEU A 189 7.62 -5.40 16.75
CA LEU A 189 7.01 -4.40 15.88
C LEU A 189 5.50 -4.30 16.10
N LYS A 190 4.77 -5.42 16.13
CA LYS A 190 3.33 -5.47 16.43
C LYS A 190 3.04 -4.80 17.77
N LYS A 191 3.84 -5.08 18.81
CA LYS A 191 3.71 -4.46 20.12
C LYS A 191 3.87 -2.93 20.06
N ARG A 192 4.92 -2.43 19.40
CA ARG A 192 5.14 -0.98 19.25
C ARG A 192 4.01 -0.30 18.47
N LEU A 193 3.51 -0.95 17.42
CA LEU A 193 2.37 -0.46 16.63
C LEU A 193 1.08 -0.43 17.44
N LEU A 194 0.85 -1.43 18.29
CA LEU A 194 -0.29 -1.46 19.22
C LEU A 194 -0.20 -0.32 20.24
N GLU A 195 0.95 -0.12 20.88
CA GLU A 195 1.19 0.99 21.81
C GLU A 195 0.99 2.35 21.13
N GLN A 196 1.44 2.49 19.87
CA GLN A 196 1.18 3.66 19.05
C GLN A 196 -0.32 3.87 18.82
N ARG A 197 -1.06 2.82 18.46
CA ARG A 197 -2.50 2.89 18.24
C ARG A 197 -3.25 3.30 19.50
N GLU A 198 -2.91 2.75 20.67
CA GLU A 198 -3.54 3.10 21.94
C GLU A 198 -3.44 4.61 22.26
N LYS A 199 -2.34 5.25 21.89
CA LYS A 199 -2.18 6.71 22.04
C LYS A 199 -3.18 7.49 21.19
N PHE A 200 -3.52 6.99 20.00
CA PHE A 200 -4.52 7.60 19.12
C PHE A 200 -5.94 7.36 19.64
N GLU A 201 -6.24 6.14 20.11
CA GLU A 201 -7.54 5.80 20.70
C GLU A 201 -7.85 6.61 21.95
N LYS A 202 -6.85 6.85 22.82
CA LYS A 202 -6.96 7.76 23.98
C LYS A 202 -7.29 9.20 23.59
N GLN A 203 -7.03 9.59 22.33
CA GLN A 203 -7.38 10.90 21.76
C GLN A 203 -8.70 10.87 20.98
N GLY A 204 -9.47 9.77 21.06
CA GLY A 204 -10.74 9.61 20.37
C GLY A 204 -10.62 9.25 18.89
N ARG A 205 -9.42 8.92 18.39
CA ARG A 205 -9.22 8.51 17.00
C ARG A 205 -9.40 7.01 16.85
N THR A 206 -10.28 6.62 15.93
CA THR A 206 -10.55 5.22 15.60
C THR A 206 -9.95 4.83 14.26
N MET A 207 -9.59 3.57 14.11
CA MET A 207 -9.06 3.06 12.86
C MET A 207 -10.14 3.10 11.76
N PRO A 208 -9.87 3.68 10.58
CA PRO A 208 -10.88 3.80 9.53
C PRO A 208 -11.27 2.41 8.97
N SER A 209 -12.52 2.00 9.15
CA SER A 209 -12.98 0.63 8.82
C SER A 209 -13.13 0.35 7.32
N GLU A 210 -13.25 1.40 6.50
CA GLU A 210 -13.38 1.29 5.04
C GLU A 210 -12.03 1.36 4.32
N TRP A 211 -10.96 1.69 5.04
CA TRP A 211 -9.63 1.79 4.49
C TRP A 211 -8.95 0.42 4.43
N PRO A 212 -7.98 0.25 3.54
CA PRO A 212 -7.32 -1.02 3.36
C PRO A 212 -6.57 -1.37 4.65
N ASP A 213 -6.86 -2.56 5.14
CA ASP A 213 -6.25 -3.17 6.31
C ASP A 213 -5.84 -4.57 5.90
N LEU A 214 -4.55 -4.87 5.96
CA LEU A 214 -3.99 -6.09 5.37
C LEU A 214 -4.66 -7.35 5.92
N ARG A 215 -5.20 -7.37 7.15
CA ARG A 215 -5.95 -8.53 7.68
C ARG A 215 -7.17 -8.90 6.84
N TYR A 216 -7.75 -7.92 6.15
CA TYR A 216 -8.95 -8.08 5.33
C TYR A 216 -8.64 -8.15 3.83
N PHE A 217 -7.39 -8.46 3.46
CA PHE A 217 -7.00 -8.73 2.08
C PHE A 217 -7.13 -10.20 1.70
N ILE A 218 -7.42 -10.40 0.42
CA ILE A 218 -7.54 -11.71 -0.22
C ILE A 218 -6.64 -11.69 -1.45
N PHE A 219 -5.74 -12.66 -1.55
CA PHE A 219 -4.81 -12.79 -2.66
C PHE A 219 -5.07 -14.07 -3.45
N ALA A 220 -4.77 -14.03 -4.75
CA ALA A 220 -4.54 -15.23 -5.56
C ALA A 220 -3.42 -14.91 -6.57
N PRO A 221 -2.16 -15.24 -6.27
CA PRO A 221 -1.01 -14.78 -7.04
C PRO A 221 -0.93 -15.39 -8.45
N ASP A 222 -1.58 -16.54 -8.70
CA ASP A 222 -1.44 -17.29 -9.96
C ASP A 222 -2.76 -17.46 -10.73
N ASN A 223 -3.78 -16.66 -10.41
CA ASN A 223 -5.07 -16.74 -11.09
C ASN A 223 -5.81 -15.39 -11.06
N GLY A 224 -6.94 -15.29 -11.76
CA GLY A 224 -7.79 -14.10 -11.77
C GLY A 224 -9.20 -14.39 -12.26
N LEU A 225 -10.13 -13.52 -11.87
CA LEU A 225 -11.53 -13.58 -12.25
C LEU A 225 -11.76 -13.14 -13.69
N ASP A 226 -12.71 -13.79 -14.35
CA ASP A 226 -13.24 -13.31 -15.62
C ASP A 226 -14.16 -12.07 -15.44
N PRO A 227 -14.55 -11.39 -16.54
CA PRO A 227 -15.39 -10.19 -16.46
C PRO A 227 -16.77 -10.39 -15.81
N ASN A 228 -17.35 -11.59 -15.84
CA ASN A 228 -18.65 -11.88 -15.25
C ASN A 228 -18.51 -12.21 -13.77
N GLU A 229 -17.51 -13.01 -13.41
CA GLU A 229 -17.14 -13.34 -12.03
C GLU A 229 -16.79 -12.08 -11.24
N TYR A 230 -16.01 -11.16 -11.83
CA TYR A 230 -15.70 -9.86 -11.25
C TYR A 230 -16.98 -9.04 -10.96
N LYS A 231 -17.95 -9.02 -11.89
CA LYS A 231 -19.24 -8.33 -11.66
C LYS A 231 -20.05 -8.99 -10.56
N GLN A 232 -20.04 -10.32 -10.48
CA GLN A 232 -20.75 -11.04 -9.42
C GLN A 232 -20.18 -10.69 -8.05
N LEU A 233 -18.85 -10.57 -7.94
CA LEU A 233 -18.19 -10.14 -6.71
C LEU A 233 -18.61 -8.73 -6.30
N GLN A 234 -18.62 -7.78 -7.25
CA GLN A 234 -19.11 -6.40 -7.01
C GLN A 234 -20.54 -6.35 -6.47
N ARG A 235 -21.38 -7.34 -6.81
CA ARG A 235 -22.79 -7.37 -6.39
C ARG A 235 -23.00 -7.93 -5.00
N LEU A 236 -21.99 -8.53 -4.37
CA LEU A 236 -22.15 -9.06 -3.01
C LEU A 236 -22.42 -7.94 -2.00
N GLU A 237 -21.73 -6.80 -2.16
CA GLU A 237 -21.78 -5.62 -1.29
C GLU A 237 -21.54 -4.36 -2.14
N PRO A 238 -22.52 -3.97 -2.99
CA PRO A 238 -22.33 -3.00 -4.05
C PRO A 238 -21.97 -1.59 -3.57
N GLU A 239 -22.31 -1.24 -2.34
CA GLU A 239 -21.99 0.08 -1.76
C GLU A 239 -20.48 0.25 -1.50
N PHE A 240 -19.76 -0.84 -1.29
CA PHE A 240 -18.33 -0.81 -0.98
C PHE A 240 -17.45 -1.43 -2.06
N LEU A 241 -17.80 -2.64 -2.49
CA LEU A 241 -16.99 -3.45 -3.38
C LEU A 241 -16.94 -2.88 -4.80
N ARG A 242 -18.02 -2.23 -5.23
CA ARG A 242 -18.12 -1.60 -6.54
C ARG A 242 -17.55 -0.18 -6.47
N GLY A 243 -16.66 0.14 -7.41
CA GLY A 243 -16.24 1.52 -7.63
C GLY A 243 -17.33 2.36 -8.30
N GLU A 244 -17.31 3.66 -8.03
CA GLU A 244 -18.14 4.68 -8.66
C GLU A 244 -17.28 5.85 -9.13
N LYS A 245 -17.86 6.89 -9.71
CA LYS A 245 -17.08 8.05 -10.19
C LYS A 245 -16.32 8.66 -9.00
N GLY A 246 -14.99 8.61 -9.04
CA GLY A 246 -14.13 9.08 -7.95
C GLY A 246 -13.78 8.01 -6.88
N LYS A 247 -14.40 6.83 -6.91
CA LYS A 247 -14.07 5.71 -6.00
C LYS A 247 -13.61 4.49 -6.79
N ALA A 248 -12.38 4.05 -6.54
CA ALA A 248 -11.83 2.86 -7.17
C ALA A 248 -12.53 1.57 -6.69
N ASN A 249 -12.56 0.55 -7.56
CA ASN A 249 -12.93 -0.81 -7.16
C ASN A 249 -11.97 -1.32 -6.09
N LYS A 250 -12.45 -2.23 -5.23
CA LYS A 250 -11.68 -2.77 -4.08
C LYS A 250 -10.87 -4.01 -4.42
N PHE A 251 -10.86 -4.42 -5.68
CA PHE A 251 -10.15 -5.60 -6.16
C PHE A 251 -9.58 -5.36 -7.55
N ALA A 252 -8.40 -5.94 -7.75
CA ALA A 252 -7.71 -6.02 -9.01
C ALA A 252 -7.79 -7.46 -9.52
N SER A 253 -8.18 -7.60 -10.78
CA SER A 253 -8.15 -8.86 -11.51
C SER A 253 -7.73 -8.58 -12.94
N PHE A 254 -6.83 -9.39 -13.46
CA PHE A 254 -6.12 -9.07 -14.70
C PHE A 254 -6.47 -10.06 -15.81
N LYS A 255 -6.52 -9.60 -17.06
CA LYS A 255 -6.73 -10.43 -18.26
C LYS A 255 -5.70 -11.53 -18.37
N ILE A 256 -4.45 -11.24 -18.02
CA ILE A 256 -3.36 -12.22 -18.08
C ILE A 256 -3.53 -13.34 -17.03
N LYS A 257 -4.47 -13.20 -16.09
CA LYS A 257 -4.77 -14.16 -15.01
C LYS A 257 -3.54 -14.59 -14.20
N LYS A 258 -2.58 -13.68 -14.03
CA LYS A 258 -1.36 -13.90 -13.24
C LYS A 258 -1.36 -13.17 -11.90
N ARG A 259 -2.53 -12.67 -11.47
CA ARG A 259 -2.70 -12.01 -10.18
C ARG A 259 -4.17 -11.75 -9.91
N PHE A 260 -4.54 -11.81 -8.65
CA PHE A 260 -5.73 -11.21 -8.08
C PHE A 260 -5.38 -10.72 -6.69
N TRP A 261 -5.89 -9.55 -6.35
CA TRP A 261 -5.90 -9.08 -4.98
C TRP A 261 -7.14 -8.22 -4.74
N GLY A 262 -7.62 -8.20 -3.51
CA GLY A 262 -8.70 -7.29 -3.11
C GLY A 262 -8.82 -7.21 -1.60
N TYR A 263 -9.62 -6.28 -1.12
CA TYR A 263 -9.89 -6.13 0.30
C TYR A 263 -11.36 -5.84 0.58
N THR A 264 -11.82 -6.20 1.77
CA THR A 264 -13.14 -5.84 2.29
C THR A 264 -13.03 -4.71 3.30
N LYS A 265 -14.16 -4.20 3.79
CA LYS A 265 -14.15 -3.44 5.06
C LYS A 265 -13.55 -4.31 6.17
N ALA A 266 -13.06 -3.66 7.22
CA ALA A 266 -12.70 -4.32 8.47
C ALA A 266 -13.96 -4.87 9.19
N ASN A 267 -14.51 -5.94 8.61
CA ASN A 267 -15.74 -6.59 9.03
C ASN A 267 -15.65 -8.09 8.68
N ASP A 268 -15.58 -8.93 9.70
CA ASP A 268 -15.33 -10.36 9.55
C ASP A 268 -16.44 -11.10 8.78
N SER A 269 -17.69 -10.67 8.96
CA SER A 269 -18.84 -11.27 8.25
C SER A 269 -18.75 -11.02 6.75
N MET A 270 -18.44 -9.77 6.37
CA MET A 270 -18.21 -9.39 4.99
C MET A 270 -17.03 -10.15 4.39
N PHE A 271 -15.91 -10.19 5.11
CA PHE A 271 -14.69 -10.88 4.67
C PHE A 271 -14.97 -12.36 4.39
N LYS A 272 -15.56 -13.09 5.34
CA LYS A 272 -15.94 -14.51 5.19
C LYS A 272 -16.88 -14.74 4.01
N LYS A 273 -17.87 -13.86 3.80
CA LYS A 273 -18.80 -13.93 2.67
C LYS A 273 -18.06 -13.77 1.33
N VAL A 274 -17.10 -12.86 1.23
CA VAL A 274 -16.30 -12.64 0.02
C VAL A 274 -15.35 -13.80 -0.22
N CYS A 275 -14.63 -14.29 0.79
CA CYS A 275 -13.76 -15.47 0.69
C CYS A 275 -14.53 -16.70 0.19
N GLY A 276 -15.67 -17.04 0.81
CA GLY A 276 -16.46 -18.21 0.41
C GLY A 276 -17.03 -18.13 -1.01
N LYS A 277 -17.18 -16.93 -1.59
CA LYS A 277 -17.51 -16.77 -3.02
C LYS A 277 -16.30 -17.00 -3.92
N LEU A 278 -15.12 -16.54 -3.50
CA LEU A 278 -13.88 -16.58 -4.28
C LEU A 278 -13.20 -17.96 -4.25
N GLU A 279 -13.25 -18.70 -3.14
CA GLU A 279 -12.65 -20.05 -2.99
C GLU A 279 -13.19 -21.05 -4.01
N LYS A 280 -14.44 -20.85 -4.47
CA LYS A 280 -15.05 -21.67 -5.53
C LYS A 280 -14.38 -21.49 -6.89
N LYS A 281 -13.51 -20.49 -7.05
CA LYS A 281 -13.00 -19.98 -8.32
C LYS A 281 -11.48 -19.80 -8.36
N LEU A 282 -10.89 -19.44 -7.23
CA LEU A 282 -9.47 -19.10 -7.12
C LEU A 282 -8.86 -19.89 -5.96
N LYS A 283 -7.58 -20.23 -6.09
CA LYS A 283 -6.76 -20.68 -4.97
C LYS A 283 -6.38 -19.46 -4.14
N LEU A 284 -7.06 -19.26 -3.02
CA LEU A 284 -6.88 -18.08 -2.18
C LEU A 284 -5.69 -18.23 -1.25
N ILE A 285 -5.10 -17.08 -0.92
CA ILE A 285 -4.20 -16.89 0.21
C ILE A 285 -4.80 -15.73 1.00
N CYS A 286 -5.18 -15.99 2.25
CA CYS A 286 -5.66 -14.96 3.15
C CYS A 286 -4.46 -14.15 3.64
N ALA A 287 -4.58 -12.83 3.67
CA ALA A 287 -3.46 -11.98 4.02
C ALA A 287 -3.02 -12.12 5.49
N GLU A 288 -3.88 -12.62 6.38
CA GLU A 288 -3.50 -13.05 7.73
C GLU A 288 -2.45 -14.18 7.68
N GLU A 289 -2.58 -15.14 6.77
CA GLU A 289 -1.58 -16.20 6.57
C GLU A 289 -0.25 -15.63 6.06
N VAL A 290 -0.30 -14.58 5.22
CA VAL A 290 0.89 -13.88 4.74
C VAL A 290 1.58 -13.17 5.91
N ILE A 291 0.82 -12.42 6.73
CA ILE A 291 1.35 -11.72 7.91
C ILE A 291 2.02 -12.70 8.88
N GLU A 292 1.43 -13.87 9.11
CA GLU A 292 1.95 -14.82 10.10
C GLU A 292 3.11 -15.68 9.57
N ASN A 293 3.07 -16.12 8.31
CA ASN A 293 4.00 -17.13 7.80
C ASN A 293 5.06 -16.59 6.82
N GLU A 294 4.84 -15.42 6.22
CA GLU A 294 5.74 -14.87 5.19
C GLU A 294 6.44 -13.57 5.60
N LEU A 295 5.79 -12.74 6.43
CA LEU A 295 6.37 -11.50 6.96
C LEU A 295 7.10 -11.74 8.30
#